data_AF-A0A0D6B2T4-F1
#
_entry.id   AF-A0A0D6B2T4-F1
#
_cell.length_a   1.000
_cell.length_b   1.000
_cell.length_c   1.000
_cell.angle_alpha   90.00
_cell.angle_beta   90.00
_cell.angle_gamma   90.00
#
_symmetry.space_group_name_H-M   'P 1'
#
loop_
_entity.id
_entity.type
_entity.pdbx_description
1 polymer ?
#
loop_
_entity_poly.entity_id
_entity_poly.type
_entity_poly.pdbx_seq_one_letter_code
_entity_poly.pdbx_strand_id
1 'polypeptide(L)'
;MKKHLTIMAWVALMPLAGTADAVSEPEPLARWEADRSVVLEAEGVSLSDFHWMARPVVVFADSPANPQYRTQMQLLTERIGELAERDVVVIVDTDPDARSELRMKLRPRGFMLVLVGKDGEIKFRKPMPWNVREISRSIDKIPLRQQEVRDRR
;
A
#
# COMPACT_ATOMS: atom_id res chain seq x y z
N MET A 1 -74.20 17.07 -22.41
CA MET A 1 -74.30 15.94 -23.36
C MET A 1 -72.89 15.58 -23.80
N LYS A 2 -72.36 14.45 -23.30
CA LYS A 2 -71.90 13.28 -24.10
C LYS A 2 -70.92 13.69 -25.23
N LYS A 3 -69.67 13.21 -25.33
CA LYS A 3 -69.16 11.83 -25.32
C LYS A 3 -67.62 11.91 -25.15
N HIS A 4 -67.01 11.32 -24.13
CA HIS A 4 -66.38 9.98 -24.07
C HIS A 4 -65.16 9.74 -24.98
N LEU A 5 -64.08 9.26 -24.33
CA LEU A 5 -63.03 8.33 -24.79
C LEU A 5 -61.97 8.94 -25.74
N THR A 6 -60.66 8.77 -25.52
CA THR A 6 -60.00 7.48 -25.31
C THR A 6 -58.60 7.62 -24.68
N ILE A 7 -58.33 6.65 -23.82
CA ILE A 7 -57.08 6.21 -23.16
C ILE A 7 -55.85 6.17 -24.08
N MET A 8 -54.70 6.62 -23.58
CA MET A 8 -53.42 5.96 -23.87
C MET A 8 -52.53 6.02 -22.62
N ALA A 9 -52.78 5.06 -21.73
CA ALA A 9 -51.92 4.80 -20.58
C ALA A 9 -50.61 4.19 -21.09
N TRP A 10 -49.53 4.97 -21.06
CA TRP A 10 -48.18 4.44 -21.20
C TRP A 10 -47.79 3.81 -19.87
N VAL A 11 -47.96 2.48 -19.78
CA VAL A 11 -47.35 1.68 -18.73
C VAL A 11 -45.86 1.65 -19.03
N ALA A 12 -45.10 2.53 -18.37
CA ALA A 12 -43.65 2.48 -18.38
C ALA A 12 -43.21 1.21 -17.64
N LEU A 13 -42.84 0.19 -18.42
CA LEU A 13 -42.18 -0.99 -17.93
C LEU A 13 -40.77 -0.61 -17.47
N MET A 14 -40.57 -0.68 -16.16
CA MET A 14 -39.35 -0.43 -15.42
C MET A 14 -38.23 -1.40 -15.85
N PRO A 15 -36.96 -0.96 -15.92
CA PRO A 15 -35.83 -1.82 -15.59
C PRO A 15 -35.41 -1.50 -14.16
N LEU A 16 -35.63 -2.46 -13.26
CA LEU A 16 -34.88 -2.56 -12.01
C LEU A 16 -33.40 -2.71 -12.41
N ALA A 17 -32.63 -1.63 -12.32
CA ALA A 17 -31.18 -1.72 -12.43
C ALA A 17 -30.67 -2.38 -11.15
N GLY A 18 -30.40 -3.68 -11.21
CA GLY A 18 -29.60 -4.36 -10.20
C GLY A 18 -28.23 -3.70 -10.19
N THR A 19 -27.90 -3.03 -9.08
CA THR A 19 -26.52 -2.66 -8.79
C THR A 19 -25.76 -3.97 -8.62
N ALA A 20 -25.03 -4.36 -9.67
CA ALA A 20 -23.93 -5.28 -9.50
C ALA A 20 -23.02 -4.66 -8.44
N ASP A 21 -22.88 -5.32 -7.29
CA ASP A 21 -21.75 -5.09 -6.40
C ASP A 21 -20.50 -5.30 -7.24
N ALA A 22 -19.97 -4.22 -7.80
CA ALA A 22 -18.57 -4.17 -8.17
C ALA A 22 -17.84 -4.43 -6.86
N VAL A 23 -17.26 -5.62 -6.72
CA VAL A 23 -16.30 -5.92 -5.66
C VAL A 23 -15.11 -4.99 -5.92
N SER A 24 -15.22 -3.76 -5.44
CA SER A 24 -14.12 -2.80 -5.45
C SER A 24 -13.00 -3.44 -4.65
N GLU A 25 -11.86 -3.67 -5.29
CA GLU A 25 -10.70 -4.17 -4.56
C GLU A 25 -10.42 -3.23 -3.39
N PRO A 26 -10.21 -3.76 -2.17
CA PRO A 26 -9.98 -2.92 -1.00
C PRO A 26 -8.76 -2.04 -1.22
N GLU A 27 -8.90 -0.77 -0.83
CA GLU A 27 -7.81 0.22 -0.91
C GLU A 27 -6.52 -0.33 -0.28
N PRO A 28 -5.33 0.06 -0.78
CA PRO A 28 -4.05 -0.46 -0.29
C PRO A 28 -3.89 -0.40 1.23
N LEU A 29 -4.35 0.68 1.86
CA LEU A 29 -4.35 0.83 3.31
C LEU A 29 -5.27 -0.22 3.98
N ALA A 30 -6.50 -0.38 3.50
CA ALA A 30 -7.47 -1.32 4.08
C ALA A 30 -6.97 -2.78 4.00
N ARG A 31 -6.28 -3.15 2.92
CA ARG A 31 -5.63 -4.48 2.80
C ARG A 31 -4.59 -4.69 3.89
N TRP A 32 -3.73 -3.70 4.13
CA TRP A 32 -2.71 -3.76 5.17
C TRP A 32 -3.28 -3.69 6.59
N GLU A 33 -4.38 -2.96 6.80
CA GLU A 33 -5.05 -2.91 8.10
C GLU A 33 -5.72 -4.25 8.44
N ALA A 34 -6.30 -4.93 7.45
CA ALA A 34 -6.88 -6.26 7.60
C ALA A 34 -5.83 -7.34 7.92
N ASP A 35 -4.66 -7.26 7.28
CA ASP A 35 -3.51 -8.13 7.55
C ASP A 35 -2.20 -7.34 7.52
N ARG A 36 -1.65 -7.05 8.70
CA ARG A 36 -0.39 -6.30 8.84
C ARG A 36 0.86 -7.06 8.39
N SER A 37 0.70 -8.31 7.94
CA SER A 37 1.76 -9.12 7.32
C SER A 37 1.69 -9.18 5.80
N VAL A 38 0.68 -8.55 5.19
CA VAL A 38 0.55 -8.51 3.75
C VAL A 38 1.67 -7.70 3.10
N VAL A 39 2.15 -8.19 1.96
CA VAL A 39 3.05 -7.45 1.06
C VAL A 39 2.20 -6.90 -0.08
N LEU A 40 2.34 -5.60 -0.35
CA LEU A 40 1.60 -4.94 -1.43
C LEU A 40 2.48 -4.81 -2.68
N GLU A 41 1.88 -5.02 -3.85
CA GLU A 41 2.49 -4.60 -5.12
C GLU A 41 2.36 -3.08 -5.29
N ALA A 42 3.33 -2.44 -5.92
CA ALA A 42 3.37 -0.98 -6.09
C ALA A 42 2.33 -0.43 -7.09
N GLU A 43 1.75 -1.29 -7.92
CA GLU A 43 0.71 -0.89 -8.88
C GLU A 43 -0.54 -0.41 -8.13
N GLY A 44 -1.03 0.78 -8.47
CA GLY A 44 -2.19 1.39 -7.82
C GLY A 44 -1.96 1.84 -6.37
N VAL A 45 -0.72 1.88 -5.89
CA VAL A 45 -0.38 2.30 -4.51
C VAL A 45 0.29 3.66 -4.49
N SER A 46 -0.23 4.58 -3.67
CA SER A 46 0.39 5.89 -3.44
C SER A 46 0.94 6.04 -2.02
N LEU A 47 2.00 6.83 -1.84
CA LEU A 47 2.54 7.12 -0.50
C LEU A 47 1.56 7.93 0.36
N SER A 48 0.63 8.67 -0.25
CA SER A 48 -0.39 9.44 0.47
C SER A 48 -1.34 8.55 1.28
N ASP A 49 -1.59 7.34 0.80
CA ASP A 49 -2.54 6.39 1.40
C ASP A 49 -2.08 5.96 2.81
N PHE A 50 -0.79 6.08 3.08
CA PHE A 50 -0.17 5.71 4.36
C PHE A 50 0.22 6.91 5.22
N HIS A 51 -0.06 8.15 4.77
CA HIS A 51 0.32 9.35 5.50
C HIS A 51 -0.32 9.38 6.89
N TRP A 52 0.49 9.60 7.92
CA TRP A 52 0.14 9.48 9.35
C TRP A 52 -0.31 8.10 9.84
N MET A 53 -0.61 7.15 8.96
CA MET A 53 -1.13 5.83 9.29
C MET A 53 -0.03 4.77 9.42
N ALA A 54 0.83 4.64 8.41
CA ALA A 54 1.85 3.60 8.34
C ALA A 54 3.18 4.12 7.78
N ARG A 55 4.23 3.30 7.91
CA ARG A 55 5.58 3.57 7.41
C ARG A 55 5.87 2.66 6.22
N PRO A 56 5.81 3.16 4.98
CA PRO A 56 6.15 2.36 3.81
C PRO A 56 7.63 1.96 3.79
N VAL A 57 7.90 0.66 3.78
CA VAL A 57 9.17 0.09 3.30
C VAL A 57 8.94 -0.35 1.87
N VAL A 58 9.54 0.38 0.92
CA VAL A 58 9.43 0.08 -0.50
C VAL A 58 10.69 -0.64 -0.96
N VAL A 59 10.53 -1.82 -1.55
CA VAL A 59 11.61 -2.63 -2.12
C VAL A 59 11.51 -2.57 -3.64
N PHE A 60 12.50 -1.94 -4.27
CA PHE A 60 12.62 -1.86 -5.72
C PHE A 60 13.58 -2.91 -6.24
N ALA A 61 13.29 -3.44 -7.43
CA ALA A 61 14.19 -4.25 -8.24
C ALA A 61 13.89 -4.06 -9.74
N ASP A 62 14.77 -4.59 -10.59
CA ASP A 62 14.55 -4.60 -12.04
C ASP A 62 13.76 -5.82 -12.52
N SER A 63 13.71 -6.89 -11.72
CA SER A 63 12.84 -8.06 -11.96
C SER A 63 12.64 -8.87 -10.68
N PRO A 64 11.59 -9.71 -10.61
CA PRO A 64 11.38 -10.66 -9.51
C PRO A 64 12.51 -11.69 -9.35
N ALA A 65 13.29 -11.94 -10.41
CA ALA A 65 14.41 -12.88 -10.40
C ALA A 65 15.69 -12.28 -9.80
N ASN A 66 15.71 -10.99 -9.46
CA ASN A 66 16.87 -10.32 -8.89
C ASN A 66 17.32 -10.99 -7.57
N PRO A 67 18.59 -11.41 -7.41
CA PRO A 67 19.06 -12.07 -6.19
C PRO A 67 18.89 -11.22 -4.93
N GLN A 68 19.14 -9.91 -5.02
CA GLN A 68 19.00 -9.00 -3.88
C GLN A 68 17.54 -8.85 -3.45
N TYR A 69 16.61 -8.81 -4.41
CA TYR A 69 15.18 -8.80 -4.13
C TYR A 69 14.76 -10.05 -3.37
N ARG A 70 15.15 -11.24 -3.85
CA ARG A 70 14.83 -12.50 -3.19
C ARG A 70 15.37 -12.57 -1.76
N THR A 71 16.63 -12.17 -1.56
CA THR A 71 17.22 -12.08 -0.21
C THR A 71 16.48 -11.08 0.67
N GLN A 72 16.13 -9.91 0.15
CA GLN A 72 15.39 -8.91 0.90
C GLN A 72 14.01 -9.42 1.34
N MET A 73 13.27 -10.06 0.44
CA MET A 73 11.94 -10.60 0.77
C MET A 73 12.02 -11.71 1.81
N GLN A 74 13.03 -12.58 1.72
CA GLN A 74 13.31 -13.54 2.79
C GLN A 74 13.53 -12.84 4.14
N LEU A 75 14.42 -11.85 4.19
CA LEU A 75 14.74 -11.13 5.43
C LEU A 75 13.51 -10.42 6.05
N LEU A 76 12.61 -9.87 5.23
CA LEU A 76 11.40 -9.19 5.71
C LEU A 76 10.36 -10.19 6.23
N THR A 77 10.09 -11.24 5.46
CA THR A 77 9.07 -12.25 5.79
C THR A 77 9.43 -13.05 7.04
N GLU A 78 10.71 -13.35 7.29
CA GLU A 78 11.17 -14.04 8.50
C GLU A 78 10.74 -13.37 9.82
N ARG A 79 10.56 -12.04 9.83
CA ARG A 79 10.26 -11.25 11.03
C ARG A 79 9.21 -10.17 10.78
N ILE A 80 8.26 -10.42 9.88
CA ILE A 80 7.28 -9.41 9.46
C ILE A 80 6.42 -8.90 10.62
N GLY A 81 6.19 -9.72 11.65
CA GLY A 81 5.52 -9.28 12.88
C GLY A 81 6.23 -8.13 13.61
N GLU A 82 7.57 -8.11 13.63
CA GLU A 82 8.34 -7.01 14.25
C GLU A 82 8.16 -5.68 13.48
N LEU A 83 7.90 -5.77 12.17
CA LEU A 83 7.57 -4.62 11.33
C LEU A 83 6.13 -4.14 11.59
N ALA A 84 5.18 -5.07 11.72
CA ALA A 84 3.78 -4.77 12.01
C ALA A 84 3.59 -4.00 13.34
N GLU A 85 4.38 -4.31 14.38
CA GLU A 85 4.37 -3.58 15.67
C GLU A 85 4.73 -2.08 15.54
N ARG A 86 5.46 -1.73 14.47
CA ARG A 86 5.95 -0.38 14.17
C ARG A 86 5.13 0.31 13.08
N ASP A 87 3.95 -0.25 12.78
CA ASP A 87 3.06 0.19 11.72
C ASP A 87 3.80 0.28 10.37
N VAL A 88 4.60 -0.74 10.03
CA VAL A 88 5.31 -0.81 8.75
C VAL A 88 4.49 -1.59 7.74
N VAL A 89 4.36 -1.03 6.53
CA VAL A 89 3.80 -1.70 5.36
C VAL A 89 4.92 -2.00 4.38
N VAL A 90 4.97 -3.23 3.85
CA VAL A 90 5.95 -3.63 2.85
C VAL A 90 5.32 -3.50 1.47
N ILE A 91 5.95 -2.73 0.59
CA ILE A 91 5.52 -2.53 -0.78
C ILE A 91 6.66 -2.97 -1.70
N VAL A 92 6.34 -3.72 -2.76
CA VAL A 92 7.32 -4.23 -3.73
C VAL A 92 7.06 -3.66 -5.11
N ASP A 93 8.14 -3.34 -5.82
CA ASP A 93 8.13 -2.87 -7.19
C ASP A 93 9.27 -3.58 -7.94
N THR A 94 8.91 -4.57 -8.74
CA THR A 94 9.87 -5.39 -9.49
C THR A 94 9.78 -5.19 -11.00
N ASP A 95 8.93 -4.28 -11.47
CA ASP A 95 8.73 -3.95 -12.87
C ASP A 95 9.04 -2.47 -13.13
N PRO A 96 10.24 -2.16 -13.66
CA PRO A 96 10.61 -0.79 -14.04
C PRO A 96 9.69 -0.16 -15.09
N ASP A 97 9.11 -0.97 -15.99
CA ASP A 97 8.34 -0.50 -17.14
C ASP A 97 6.88 -0.16 -16.76
N ALA A 98 6.38 -0.71 -15.66
CA ALA A 98 5.09 -0.34 -15.07
C ALA A 98 5.01 1.13 -14.63
N ARG A 99 6.16 1.80 -14.43
CA ARG A 99 6.26 3.22 -14.06
C ARG A 99 5.33 3.62 -12.90
N SER A 100 5.30 2.81 -11.85
CA SER A 100 4.51 3.07 -10.63
C SER A 100 4.74 4.50 -10.09
N GLU A 101 3.73 5.06 -9.42
CA GLU A 101 3.87 6.37 -8.76
C GLU A 101 5.07 6.39 -7.79
N LEU A 102 5.26 5.30 -7.06
CA LEU A 102 6.37 5.11 -6.13
C LEU A 102 7.72 5.21 -6.84
N ARG A 103 7.88 4.56 -8.01
CA ARG A 103 9.11 4.60 -8.80
C ARG A 103 9.39 5.99 -9.35
N MET A 104 8.36 6.68 -9.86
CA MET A 104 8.50 8.04 -10.35
C MET A 104 8.90 9.03 -9.24
N LYS A 105 8.33 8.88 -8.04
CA LYS A 105 8.60 9.76 -6.89
C LYS A 105 9.93 9.45 -6.21
N LEU A 106 10.21 8.17 -5.95
CA LEU A 106 11.40 7.74 -5.21
C LEU A 106 12.63 7.58 -6.11
N ARG A 107 12.47 7.44 -7.42
CA ARG A 107 13.55 7.39 -8.43
C ARG A 107 14.66 6.37 -8.07
N PRO A 108 14.32 5.09 -7.85
CA PRO A 108 15.30 4.05 -7.55
C PRO A 108 16.25 3.80 -8.72
N ARG A 109 17.39 3.17 -8.42
CA ARG A 109 18.35 2.69 -9.42
C ARG A 109 18.67 1.23 -9.09
N GLY A 110 18.26 0.30 -9.95
CA GLY A 110 18.39 -1.13 -9.70
C GLY A 110 17.66 -1.56 -8.41
N PHE A 111 18.31 -2.43 -7.63
CA PHE A 111 17.83 -2.78 -6.29
C PHE A 111 17.95 -1.58 -5.34
N MET A 112 16.84 -1.25 -4.67
CA MET A 112 16.86 -0.22 -3.63
C MET A 112 15.76 -0.49 -2.59
N LEU A 113 16.13 -0.49 -1.32
CA LEU A 113 15.18 -0.42 -0.21
C LEU A 113 15.06 1.02 0.27
N VAL A 114 13.82 1.48 0.46
CA VAL A 114 13.51 2.83 0.95
C VAL A 114 12.55 2.74 2.11
N LEU A 115 12.84 3.41 3.22
CA LEU A 115 11.86 3.64 4.28
C LEU A 115 11.32 5.07 4.18
N VAL A 116 9.99 5.17 4.17
CA VAL A 116 9.24 6.41 4.29
C VAL A 116 8.58 6.44 5.67
N GLY A 117 8.69 7.57 6.36
CA GLY A 117 8.05 7.78 7.66
C GLY A 117 6.55 8.05 7.51
N LYS A 118 5.83 8.04 8.64
CA LYS A 118 4.41 8.44 8.70
C LYS A 118 4.20 9.91 8.28
N ASP A 119 5.22 10.75 8.47
CA ASP A 119 5.27 12.13 7.99
C ASP A 119 5.44 12.24 6.46
N GLY A 120 5.60 11.12 5.74
CA GLY A 120 5.81 11.09 4.29
C GLY A 120 7.25 11.38 3.86
N GLU A 121 8.16 11.62 4.80
CA GLU A 121 9.56 11.87 4.50
C GLU A 121 10.36 10.59 4.34
N ILE A 122 11.36 10.62 3.46
CA ILE A 122 12.30 9.51 3.30
C ILE A 122 13.25 9.49 4.49
N LYS A 123 13.27 8.38 5.24
CA LYS A 123 14.11 8.23 6.43
C LYS A 123 15.47 7.61 6.09
N PHE A 124 15.51 6.67 5.17
CA PHE A 124 16.77 6.17 4.59
C PHE A 124 16.54 5.46 3.26
N ARG A 125 17.65 5.27 2.54
CA ARG A 125 17.74 4.46 1.32
C ARG A 125 18.90 3.48 1.47
N LYS A 126 18.75 2.26 0.98
CA LYS A 126 19.79 1.22 1.00
C LYS A 126 19.90 0.56 -0.37
N PRO A 127 21.10 0.49 -0.97
CA PRO A 127 21.33 -0.19 -2.24
C PRO A 127 21.64 -1.69 -2.06
N MET A 128 21.32 -2.27 -0.90
CA MET A 128 21.61 -3.67 -0.55
C MET A 128 20.54 -4.21 0.40
N PRO A 129 20.34 -5.54 0.45
CA PRO A 129 19.38 -6.14 1.36
C PRO A 129 19.66 -5.77 2.82
N TRP A 130 18.59 -5.51 3.57
CA TRP A 130 18.68 -5.04 4.95
C TRP A 130 17.75 -5.84 5.86
N ASN A 131 18.27 -6.23 7.03
CA ASN A 131 17.54 -7.11 7.94
C ASN A 131 16.48 -6.34 8.76
N VAL A 132 15.44 -7.05 9.19
CA VAL A 132 14.34 -6.46 9.98
C VAL A 132 14.84 -5.84 11.28
N ARG A 133 15.82 -6.45 11.95
CA ARG A 133 16.37 -5.92 13.20
C ARG A 133 16.97 -4.52 13.03
N GLU A 134 17.69 -4.30 11.94
CA GLU A 134 18.33 -3.02 11.63
C GLU A 134 17.31 -1.99 11.17
N ILE A 135 16.31 -2.40 10.37
CA ILE A 135 15.15 -1.56 10.02
C ILE A 135 14.43 -1.11 11.29
N SER A 136 14.06 -2.04 12.16
CA SER A 136 13.37 -1.78 13.44
C SER A 136 14.18 -0.86 14.35
N ARG A 137 15.48 -1.11 14.52
CA ARG A 137 16.37 -0.22 15.28
C ARG A 137 16.47 1.18 14.70
N SER A 138 16.42 1.32 13.38
CA SER A 138 16.41 2.62 12.73
C SER A 138 15.09 3.34 12.96
N ILE A 139 13.96 2.62 12.92
CA ILE A 139 12.63 3.19 13.18
C ILE A 139 12.51 3.65 14.62
N ASP A 140 12.99 2.87 15.59
CA ASP A 140 12.91 3.19 17.02
C ASP A 140 13.71 4.45 17.42
N LYS A 141 14.61 4.93 16.54
CA LYS A 141 15.33 6.20 16.71
C LYS A 141 14.59 7.43 16.16
N ILE A 142 13.49 7.23 15.43
CA ILE A 142 12.72 8.34 14.85
C ILE A 142 11.96 9.08 15.97
N PRO A 143 12.03 10.43 16.05
CA PRO A 143 11.35 11.19 17.11
C PRO A 143 9.85 10.89 17.22
N LEU A 144 9.15 10.83 16.09
CA LEU A 144 7.73 10.47 16.04
C LEU A 144 7.47 9.07 16.62
N ARG A 145 8.35 8.09 16.33
CA ARG A 145 8.24 6.74 16.90
C ARG A 145 8.47 6.74 18.41
N GLN A 146 9.43 7.53 18.90
CA GLN A 146 9.67 7.66 20.34
C GLN A 146 8.48 8.31 21.06
N GLN A 147 7.82 9.28 20.43
CA GLN A 147 6.59 9.88 20.93
C GLN A 147 5.46 8.84 21.03
N GLU A 148 5.22 8.04 19.98
CA GLU A 148 4.23 6.95 20.01
C GLU A 148 4.47 5.97 21.17
N VAL A 149 5.73 5.64 21.47
CA VAL A 149 6.08 4.74 22.59
C VAL A 149 5.83 5.40 23.93
N ARG A 150 6.11 6.71 24.07
CA ARG A 150 5.83 7.46 25.31
C ARG A 150 4.33 7.56 25.56
N ASP A 151 3.54 7.85 24.53
CA ASP A 151 2.10 8.05 24.64
C ASP A 151 1.33 6.75 24.92
N ARG A 152 1.95 5.59 24.67
CA ARG A 152 1.41 4.26 25.00
C ARG A 152 1.77 3.77 26.42
N ARG A 153 2.64 4.48 27.14
CA ARG A 153 3.04 4.14 28.52
C ARG A 153 2.20 4.89 29.53
#